data_AF-A0A1W9H9T9-F1
#
_entry.id   AF-A0A1W9H9T9-F1
#
_cell.length_a   1.000
_cell.length_b   1.000
_cell.length_c   1.000
_cell.angle_alpha   90.00
_cell.angle_beta   90.00
_cell.angle_gamma   90.00
#
_symmetry.space_group_name_H-M   'P 1'
#
loop_
_entity.id
_entity.type
_entity.pdbx_description
1 polymer ?
#
loop_
_entity_poly.entity_id
_entity_poly.type
_entity_poly.pdbx_seq_one_letter_code
_entity_poly.pdbx_strand_id
1 'polypeptide(L)'
;TPNARALFLALALGSAALGGLAAPKPPRAQQRLGAFAASLAAGLALGLGDRSQFLAAAFGVRGSPVFAAIGATIGGTAACAVALFGGPALAARLRSRAVRLPVAGVLAIAGITAALSAFRLI
;
A
#
# COMPACT_ATOMS: atom_id res chain seq x y z
N THR A 1 -15.79 -15.20 -20.77
CA THR A 1 -16.15 -14.32 -19.64
C THR A 1 -14.86 -13.81 -19.00
N PRO A 2 -14.79 -12.53 -18.56
CA PRO A 2 -13.57 -11.97 -17.96
C PRO A 2 -13.22 -12.66 -16.64
N ASN A 3 -11.93 -12.80 -16.32
CA ASN A 3 -11.50 -13.41 -15.06
C ASN A 3 -11.64 -12.41 -13.89
N ALA A 4 -12.66 -12.60 -13.05
CA ALA A 4 -12.98 -11.70 -11.94
C ALA A 4 -11.82 -11.53 -10.94
N ARG A 5 -10.99 -12.56 -10.71
CA ARG A 5 -9.83 -12.49 -9.81
C ARG A 5 -8.73 -11.59 -10.38
N ALA A 6 -8.54 -11.62 -11.69
CA ALA A 6 -7.56 -10.78 -12.37
C ALA A 6 -8.01 -9.32 -12.43
N LEU A 7 -9.31 -9.07 -12.65
CA LEU A 7 -9.89 -7.73 -12.55
C LEU A 7 -9.74 -7.13 -11.13
N PHE A 8 -9.99 -7.94 -10.09
CA PHE A 8 -9.81 -7.50 -8.71
C PHE A 8 -8.36 -7.12 -8.40
N LEU A 9 -7.40 -7.92 -8.88
CA LEU A 9 -5.98 -7.58 -8.76
C LEU A 9 -5.60 -6.31 -9.53
N ALA A 10 -6.09 -6.15 -10.77
CA ALA A 10 -5.85 -4.97 -11.56
C ALA A 10 -6.39 -3.71 -10.86
N LEU A 11 -7.58 -3.79 -10.28
CA LEU A 11 -8.19 -2.72 -9.49
C LEU A 11 -7.35 -2.39 -8.24
N ALA A 12 -6.83 -3.41 -7.56
CA ALA A 12 -5.99 -3.22 -6.38
C ALA A 12 -4.64 -2.57 -6.71
N LEU A 13 -4.00 -2.99 -7.80
CA LEU A 13 -2.76 -2.37 -8.29
C LEU A 13 -3.01 -0.95 -8.79
N GLY A 14 -4.12 -0.72 -9.50
CA GLY A 14 -4.51 0.60 -9.99
C GLY A 14 -4.82 1.57 -8.84
N SER A 15 -5.54 1.15 -7.81
CA SER A 15 -5.83 2.00 -6.65
C SER A 15 -4.57 2.33 -5.86
N ALA A 16 -3.64 1.37 -5.73
CA ALA A 16 -2.34 1.58 -5.11
C ALA A 16 -1.46 2.55 -5.94
N ALA A 17 -1.46 2.43 -7.27
CA ALA A 17 -0.76 3.34 -8.17
C ALA A 17 -1.29 4.78 -8.08
N LEU A 18 -2.62 4.95 -8.19
CA LEU A 18 -3.29 6.25 -8.00
C LEU A 18 -2.98 6.84 -6.62
N GLY A 19 -2.93 5.98 -5.61
CA GLY A 19 -2.54 6.35 -4.26
C GLY A 19 -1.12 6.89 -4.12
N GLY A 20 -0.20 6.42 -4.96
CA GLY A 20 1.17 6.93 -5.05
C GLY A 20 1.27 8.34 -5.64
N LEU A 21 0.22 8.83 -6.31
CA LEU A 21 0.19 10.18 -6.88
C LEU A 21 -0.17 11.26 -5.85
N ALA A 22 -1.04 10.95 -4.89
CA ALA A 22 -1.53 11.91 -3.90
C ALA A 22 -0.54 12.10 -2.74
N ALA A 23 -0.11 13.32 -2.42
CA ALA A 23 0.83 13.56 -1.31
C ALA A 23 0.27 13.02 0.03
N PRO A 24 1.05 12.23 0.80
CA PRO A 24 0.58 11.70 2.08
C PRO A 24 0.41 12.85 3.07
N LYS A 25 -0.77 12.93 3.68
CA LYS A 25 -1.09 13.95 4.67
C LYS A 25 -0.28 13.67 5.95
N PRO A 26 0.39 14.67 6.55
CA PRO A 26 1.07 14.46 7.82
C PRO A 26 0.04 14.07 8.89
N PRO A 27 0.36 13.09 9.75
CA PRO A 27 -0.51 12.73 10.87
C PRO A 27 -0.68 13.96 11.77
N ARG A 28 -1.93 14.24 12.17
CA ARG A 28 -2.20 15.30 13.14
C ARG A 28 -1.69 14.84 14.50
N ALA A 29 -0.82 15.62 15.12
CA ALA A 29 -0.33 15.34 16.47
C ALA A 29 -1.51 15.43 17.45
N GLN A 30 -1.93 14.31 18.02
CA GLN A 30 -2.98 14.28 19.02
C GLN A 30 -2.38 14.54 20.40
N GLN A 31 -2.19 15.81 20.73
CA GLN A 31 -1.50 16.28 21.95
C GLN A 31 -2.19 15.87 23.27
N ARG A 32 -3.41 15.33 23.22
CA ARG A 32 -4.21 14.92 24.39
C ARG A 32 -4.05 13.46 24.80
N LEU A 33 -3.42 12.62 23.97
CA LEU A 33 -3.17 11.21 24.26
C LEU A 33 -1.69 11.03 24.62
N GLY A 34 -1.39 10.24 25.66
CA GLY A 34 0.00 9.84 25.95
C GLY A 34 0.65 9.16 24.75
N ALA A 35 1.99 9.18 24.66
CA ALA A 35 2.74 8.76 23.46
C ALA A 35 2.29 7.41 22.88
N PHE A 36 2.06 6.41 23.73
CA PHE A 36 1.56 5.10 23.31
C PHE A 36 0.17 5.16 22.66
N ALA A 37 -0.79 5.80 23.32
CA ALA A 37 -2.16 5.91 22.84
C ALA A 37 -2.26 6.78 21.57
N ALA A 38 -1.44 7.84 21.48
CA ALA A 38 -1.35 8.68 20.29
C ALA A 38 -0.81 7.90 19.08
N SER A 39 0.28 7.13 19.26
CA SER A 39 0.85 6.29 18.21
C SER A 39 -0.08 5.15 17.80
N LEU A 40 -0.76 4.51 18.75
CA LEU A 40 -1.74 3.46 18.47
C LEU A 40 -2.94 4.01 17.67
N ALA A 41 -3.51 5.13 18.12
CA ALA A 41 -4.63 5.77 17.41
C ALA A 41 -4.23 6.25 16.01
N ALA A 42 -3.04 6.82 15.85
CA ALA A 42 -2.52 7.22 14.54
C ALA A 42 -2.29 6.01 13.63
N GLY A 43 -1.71 4.93 14.16
CA GLY A 43 -1.49 3.69 13.40
C GLY A 43 -2.80 3.04 12.95
N LEU A 44 -3.80 2.97 13.82
CA LEU A 44 -5.12 2.47 13.48
C LEU A 44 -5.81 3.37 12.45
N ALA A 45 -5.82 4.69 12.65
CA ALA A 45 -6.46 5.62 11.73
C ALA A 45 -5.80 5.66 10.35
N LEU A 46 -4.47 5.49 10.27
CA LEU A 46 -3.74 5.40 9.01
C LEU A 46 -3.85 4.02 8.36
N GLY A 47 -3.96 2.96 9.15
CA GLY A 47 -4.01 1.58 8.67
C GLY A 47 -5.40 1.11 8.26
N LEU A 48 -6.47 1.59 8.92
CA LEU A 48 -7.85 1.23 8.60
C LEU A 48 -8.23 1.72 7.20
N GLY A 49 -8.47 0.77 6.29
CA GLY A 49 -8.79 1.08 4.90
C GLY A 49 -7.58 1.48 4.06
N ASP A 50 -6.36 1.20 4.53
CA ASP A 50 -5.17 1.46 3.74
C ASP A 50 -5.13 0.59 2.47
N ARG A 51 -4.55 1.13 1.42
CA ARG A 51 -4.46 0.50 0.10
C ARG A 51 -3.66 -0.81 0.16
N SER A 52 -2.73 -0.94 1.11
CA SER A 52 -1.99 -2.18 1.35
C SER A 52 -2.90 -3.35 1.76
N GLN A 53 -3.97 -3.10 2.53
CA GLN A 53 -4.94 -4.14 2.91
C GLN A 53 -5.72 -4.64 1.70
N PHE A 54 -6.11 -3.72 0.82
CA PHE A 54 -6.78 -4.05 -0.43
C PHE A 54 -5.89 -4.87 -1.36
N LEU A 55 -4.60 -4.52 -1.44
CA LEU A 55 -3.62 -5.25 -2.22
C LEU A 55 -3.37 -6.66 -1.67
N ALA A 56 -3.23 -6.80 -0.35
CA ALA A 56 -3.08 -8.09 0.32
C ALA A 56 -4.30 -9.00 0.08
N ALA A 57 -5.52 -8.45 0.16
CA ALA A 57 -6.74 -9.18 -0.16
C ALA A 57 -6.74 -9.66 -1.61
N ALA A 58 -6.33 -8.82 -2.57
CA ALA A 58 -6.26 -9.20 -3.97
C ALA A 58 -5.26 -10.33 -4.25
N PHE A 59 -4.09 -10.29 -3.60
CA PHE A 59 -3.13 -11.40 -3.67
C PHE A 59 -3.66 -12.68 -3.03
N GLY A 60 -4.39 -12.57 -1.91
CA GLY A 60 -5.01 -13.71 -1.24
C GLY A 60 -6.09 -14.38 -2.09
N VAL A 61 -6.89 -13.60 -2.82
CA VAL A 61 -7.93 -14.12 -3.75
C VAL A 61 -7.32 -14.77 -4.99
N ARG A 62 -6.20 -14.26 -5.49
CA ARG A 62 -5.53 -14.82 -6.68
C ARG A 62 -4.69 -16.07 -6.36
N GLY A 63 -4.03 -16.10 -5.21
CA GLY A 63 -3.13 -17.16 -4.79
C GLY A 63 -3.60 -17.85 -3.51
N SER A 64 -2.69 -17.94 -2.53
CA SER A 64 -2.98 -18.49 -1.21
C SER A 64 -3.13 -17.35 -0.19
N PRO A 65 -4.22 -17.34 0.61
CA PRO A 65 -4.46 -16.32 1.61
C PRO A 65 -3.39 -16.33 2.72
N VAL A 66 -2.80 -17.49 3.00
CA VAL A 66 -1.74 -17.63 4.02
C VAL A 66 -0.48 -16.90 3.58
N PHE A 67 -0.03 -17.13 2.34
CA PHE A 67 1.14 -16.44 1.80
C PHE A 67 0.91 -14.93 1.63
N ALA A 68 -0.31 -14.52 1.27
CA ALA A 68 -0.67 -13.11 1.22
C ALA A 68 -0.62 -12.44 2.61
N ALA A 69 -1.11 -13.13 3.65
CA ALA A 69 -1.03 -12.64 5.03
C ALA A 69 0.43 -12.52 5.49
N ILE A 70 1.26 -13.54 5.28
CA ILE A 70 2.69 -13.52 5.62
C ILE A 70 3.39 -12.36 4.91
N GLY A 71 3.19 -12.21 3.60
CA GLY A 71 3.78 -11.13 2.82
C GLY A 71 3.35 -9.75 3.29
N ALA A 72 2.05 -9.58 3.62
CA ALA A 72 1.53 -8.33 4.15
C ALA A 72 2.13 -8.00 5.53
N THR A 73 2.29 -8.99 6.42
CA THR A 73 2.90 -8.81 7.74
C THR A 73 4.37 -8.44 7.63
N ILE A 74 5.14 -9.10 6.75
CA ILE A 74 6.55 -8.79 6.52
C ILE A 74 6.70 -7.38 5.93
N GLY A 75 5.91 -7.05 4.91
CA GLY A 75 5.93 -5.72 4.29
C GLY A 75 5.56 -4.62 5.27
N GLY A 76 4.52 -4.84 6.10
CA GLY A 76 4.08 -3.92 7.13
C GLY A 76 5.13 -3.69 8.22
N THR A 77 5.72 -4.76 8.75
CA THR A 77 6.79 -4.65 9.77
C THR A 77 8.04 -3.98 9.21
N ALA A 78 8.43 -4.28 7.96
CA ALA A 78 9.53 -3.59 7.29
C ALA A 78 9.24 -2.09 7.13
N ALA A 79 8.03 -1.70 6.72
CA ALA A 79 7.64 -0.30 6.62
C ALA A 79 7.69 0.42 7.97
N CYS A 80 7.21 -0.22 9.04
CA CYS A 80 7.31 0.30 10.40
C CYS A 80 8.77 0.46 10.85
N ALA A 81 9.63 -0.53 10.58
CA ALA A 81 11.05 -0.47 10.91
C ALA A 81 11.73 0.71 10.20
N VAL A 82 11.48 0.90 8.90
CA VAL A 82 11.99 2.04 8.14
C VAL A 82 11.49 3.37 8.72
N ALA A 83 10.24 3.45 9.16
CA ALA A 83 9.69 4.65 9.77
C ALA A 83 10.31 4.94 11.16
N LEU A 84 10.57 3.91 11.96
CA LEU A 84 11.18 4.01 13.29
C LEU A 84 12.66 4.41 13.22
N PHE A 85 13.43 3.77 12.33
CA PHE A 85 14.89 3.95 12.24
C PHE A 85 15.34 5.02 11.24
N GLY A 86 14.48 5.40 10.28
CA GLY A 86 14.85 6.26 9.17
C GLY A 86 15.12 7.73 9.51
N GLY A 87 14.57 8.22 10.62
CA GLY A 87 14.67 9.63 10.99
C GLY A 87 14.01 10.59 9.98
N PRO A 88 14.09 11.92 10.24
CA PRO A 88 13.37 12.93 9.47
C PRO A 88 13.87 13.08 8.03
N ALA A 89 15.17 12.86 7.79
CA ALA A 89 15.77 12.96 6.45
C ALA A 89 15.27 11.83 5.53
N LEU A 90 15.19 10.60 6.01
CA LEU A 90 14.65 9.48 5.22
C LEU A 90 13.15 9.65 5.00
N ALA A 91 12.40 10.09 6.01
CA ALA A 91 10.97 10.38 5.88
C ALA A 91 10.70 11.44 4.80
N ALA A 92 11.51 12.50 4.72
CA ALA A 92 11.42 13.52 3.68
C ALA A 92 11.76 12.95 2.28
N ARG A 93 12.82 12.12 2.16
CA ARG A 93 13.17 11.44 0.91
C ARG A 93 12.07 10.48 0.44
N LEU A 94 11.50 9.67 1.32
CA LEU A 94 10.42 8.75 1.00
C LEU A 94 9.12 9.48 0.60
N ARG A 95 8.90 10.69 1.13
CA ARG A 95 7.77 11.55 0.72
C ARG A 95 8.01 12.26 -0.62
N SER A 96 9.25 12.33 -1.09
CA SER A 96 9.59 13.04 -2.32
C SER A 96 8.89 12.44 -3.54
N ARG A 97 8.49 13.30 -4.48
CA ARG A 97 7.91 12.83 -5.75
C ARG A 97 8.87 11.91 -6.52
N ALA A 98 10.17 12.14 -6.38
CA ALA A 98 11.22 11.36 -7.04
C ALA A 98 11.22 9.88 -6.65
N VAL A 99 10.86 9.54 -5.40
CA VAL A 99 10.76 8.14 -4.95
C VAL A 99 9.35 7.58 -5.18
N ARG A 100 8.32 8.40 -5.00
CA ARG A 100 6.93 7.94 -5.03
C ARG A 100 6.40 7.68 -6.45
N LEU A 101 6.75 8.52 -7.40
CA LEU A 101 6.33 8.38 -8.80
C LEU A 101 6.84 7.11 -9.47
N PRO A 102 8.12 6.70 -9.35
CA PRO A 102 8.56 5.44 -9.96
C PRO A 102 7.85 4.24 -9.34
N VAL A 103 7.63 4.21 -8.02
CA VAL A 103 6.85 3.15 -7.37
C VAL A 103 5.41 3.12 -7.88
N ALA A 104 4.75 4.28 -7.98
CA ALA A 104 3.42 4.39 -8.56
C ALA A 104 3.38 3.92 -10.02
N GLY A 105 4.41 4.24 -10.81
CA GLY A 105 4.56 3.83 -12.20
C GLY A 105 4.69 2.31 -12.35
N VAL A 106 5.53 1.67 -11.53
CA VAL A 106 5.67 0.20 -11.52
C VAL A 106 4.33 -0.46 -11.17
N LEU A 107 3.64 0.04 -10.14
CA LEU A 107 2.31 -0.47 -9.76
C LEU A 107 1.26 -0.23 -10.87
N ALA A 108 1.31 0.90 -11.57
CA ALA A 108 0.42 1.19 -12.69
C ALA A 108 0.63 0.21 -13.85
N ILE A 109 1.89 -0.04 -14.22
CA ILE A 109 2.24 -1.01 -15.27
C ILE A 109 1.77 -2.42 -14.88
N ALA A 110 2.00 -2.82 -13.62
CA ALA A 110 1.51 -4.10 -13.10
C ALA A 110 -0.03 -4.19 -13.13
N GLY A 111 -0.73 -3.10 -12.81
CA GLY A 111 -2.19 -3.03 -12.88
C GLY A 111 -2.73 -3.12 -14.31
N ILE A 112 -2.11 -2.41 -15.25
CA ILE A 112 -2.46 -2.44 -16.67
C ILE A 112 -2.25 -3.83 -17.26
N THR A 113 -1.11 -4.46 -16.98
CA THR A 113 -0.83 -5.84 -17.44
C THR A 113 -1.83 -6.83 -16.85
N ALA A 114 -2.17 -6.70 -15.56
CA ALA A 114 -3.22 -7.52 -14.94
C ALA A 114 -4.59 -7.30 -15.61
N ALA A 115 -4.95 -6.06 -15.95
CA ALA A 115 -6.20 -5.76 -16.66
C ALA A 115 -6.23 -6.40 -18.06
N LEU A 116 -5.16 -6.23 -18.84
CA LEU A 116 -5.04 -6.80 -20.19
C LEU A 116 -5.15 -8.34 -20.16
N SER A 117 -4.50 -8.99 -19.19
CA SER A 117 -4.62 -10.43 -18.99
C SER A 117 -6.03 -10.87 -18.59
N ALA A 118 -6.76 -10.04 -17.83
CA ALA A 118 -8.13 -10.34 -17.43
C ALA A 118 -9.10 -10.36 -18.62
N PHE A 119 -8.82 -9.55 -19.64
CA PHE A 119 -9.54 -9.50 -20.92
C PHE A 119 -9.04 -10.53 -21.94
N ARG A 120 -8.03 -11.35 -21.61
CA ARG A 120 -7.38 -12.31 -22.52
C ARG A 120 -6.82 -11.67 -23.79
N LEU A 121 -6.39 -10.40 -23.72
CA LEU A 121 -5.62 -9.79 -24.81
C LEU A 121 -4.17 -10.29 -24.86
N ILE A 122 -3.70 -10.87 -23.75
CA ILE A 122 -2.35 -11.42 -23.51
C ILE A 122 -2.53 -12.61 -22.56
#